data_AF-A0A9E1KDF1-F1
#
_entry.id   AF-A0A9E1KDF1-F1
#
_cell.length_a   1.000
_cell.length_b   1.000
_cell.length_c   1.000
_cell.angle_alpha   90.00
_cell.angle_beta   90.00
_cell.angle_gamma   90.00
#
_symmetry.space_group_name_H-M   'P 1'
#
loop_
_entity.id
_entity.type
_entity.pdbx_description
1 polymer ?
#
loop_
_entity_poly.entity_id
_entity_poly.type
_entity_poly.pdbx_seq_one_letter_code
_entity_poly.pdbx_strand_id
1 'polypeptide(L)'
;MKQKSYRFRFYPNKTQKKLLTQYFGAKRFVWNTCLAWRSNFYKENKESVTGVDYSRELTWLKKFEPYSWLKEIPSSIATQCLRDQDKAFKKFFKEKETGYPKFKSRHRQQSIRFQMDQRVVMNNYRAGSLLKIPGLGKVKITWSRNPIGIPKMVTVSLDTAGRYFVSMGIEEAIQTKPPVEKAAGIDLGTLTSMTLSDGYEVPNPRHLLKRKYQLKKLQQRLARQQKDSNRRAKTRLRIGKLHARIADCRREYCHQVTTKIINENQVIVLEDLNVKGMTASSKGNKEKPGKMVKQKSGLNRSILDVSFGEIARQLEYKADWYGRTLIKVDRYYPSSKLCSTPGCDYKADKMPLKIREWTCPQCQAVHDRDINAAINIKNEGLRSIAPAGMKGLQLRDSASEGVYSMTVSPRNYDQPNSCQERL
;
A
#
# COMPACT_ATOMS: atom_id res chain seq x y z
N MET A 1 20.47 -6.39 9.98
CA MET A 1 20.13 -5.11 9.33
C MET A 1 18.89 -5.27 8.46
N LYS A 2 17.97 -4.30 8.45
CA LYS A 2 16.76 -4.33 7.62
C LYS A 2 16.63 -3.01 6.85
N GLN A 3 16.13 -3.08 5.61
CA GLN A 3 15.89 -1.89 4.79
C GLN A 3 14.54 -1.26 5.16
N LYS A 4 14.56 -0.02 5.65
CA LYS A 4 13.37 0.74 6.04
C LYS A 4 13.23 2.00 5.18
N SER A 5 12.00 2.26 4.74
CA SER A 5 11.67 3.45 3.96
C SER A 5 10.96 4.46 4.85
N TYR A 6 11.58 5.64 4.96
CA TYR A 6 11.02 6.78 5.67
C TYR A 6 10.42 7.75 4.66
N ARG A 7 9.24 8.29 4.94
CA ARG A 7 8.60 9.31 4.12
C ARG A 7 8.15 10.47 4.99
N PHE A 8 8.63 11.66 4.68
CA PHE A 8 8.34 12.89 5.41
C PHE A 8 7.78 13.96 4.50
N ARG A 9 6.99 14.85 5.08
CA ARG A 9 6.53 16.07 4.40
C ARG A 9 7.63 17.12 4.46
N PHE A 10 7.70 17.96 3.44
CA PHE A 10 8.52 19.15 3.48
C PHE A 10 7.86 20.27 2.68
N TYR A 11 8.32 21.50 2.91
CA TYR A 11 7.73 22.70 2.32
C TYR A 11 8.82 23.47 1.57
N PRO A 12 8.97 23.26 0.25
CA PRO A 12 10.01 23.93 -0.52
C PRO A 12 9.77 25.45 -0.57
N ASN A 13 10.86 26.22 -0.50
CA ASN A 13 10.83 27.66 -0.74
C ASN A 13 10.57 27.98 -2.23
N LYS A 14 10.46 29.27 -2.59
CA LYS A 14 10.17 29.71 -3.97
C LYS A 14 11.21 29.19 -4.97
N THR A 15 12.50 29.32 -4.66
CA THR A 15 13.62 28.85 -5.50
C THR A 15 13.57 27.33 -5.71
N GLN A 16 13.37 26.57 -4.62
CA GLN A 16 13.24 25.12 -4.66
C GLN A 16 12.03 24.67 -5.47
N LYS A 17 10.90 25.38 -5.39
CA LYS A 17 9.71 25.07 -6.22
C LYS A 17 9.98 25.27 -7.70
N LYS A 18 10.73 26.31 -8.08
CA LYS A 18 11.14 26.57 -9.48
C LYS A 18 12.02 25.42 -9.98
N LEU A 19 13.08 25.08 -9.24
CA LEU A 19 13.99 23.97 -9.55
C LEU A 19 13.24 22.64 -9.66
N LEU A 20 12.39 22.31 -8.69
CA LEU A 20 11.61 21.06 -8.71
C LEU A 20 10.68 21.00 -9.92
N THR A 21 10.09 22.13 -10.32
CA THR A 21 9.23 22.18 -11.51
C THR A 21 10.02 21.89 -12.78
N GLN A 22 11.22 22.45 -12.91
CA GLN A 22 12.15 22.15 -14.01
C GLN A 22 12.56 20.68 -13.98
N TYR A 23 12.97 20.15 -12.83
CA TYR A 23 13.42 18.75 -12.68
C TYR A 23 12.31 17.74 -12.99
N PHE A 24 11.09 17.96 -12.50
CA PHE A 24 9.95 17.10 -12.85
C PHE A 24 9.57 17.20 -14.33
N GLY A 25 9.68 18.41 -14.90
CA GLY A 25 9.49 18.65 -16.33
C GLY A 25 10.48 17.86 -17.18
N ALA A 26 11.76 17.99 -16.87
CA ALA A 26 12.85 17.33 -17.57
C ALA A 26 12.76 15.80 -17.47
N LYS A 27 12.54 15.25 -16.26
CA LYS A 27 12.35 13.81 -16.09
C LYS A 27 11.19 13.29 -16.93
N ARG A 28 10.07 14.03 -16.95
CA ARG A 28 8.89 13.66 -17.76
C ARG A 28 9.21 13.70 -19.25
N PHE A 29 9.91 14.73 -19.71
CA PHE A 29 10.35 14.85 -21.10
C PHE A 29 11.19 13.64 -21.49
N VAL A 30 12.30 13.40 -20.77
CA VAL A 30 13.22 12.27 -21.02
C VAL A 30 12.49 10.92 -21.01
N TRP A 31 11.59 10.67 -20.05
CA TRP A 31 10.81 9.44 -20.04
C TRP A 31 9.96 9.28 -21.29
N ASN A 32 9.22 10.34 -21.66
CA ASN A 32 8.24 10.29 -22.74
C ASN A 32 8.93 10.20 -24.11
N THR A 33 10.01 10.95 -24.31
CA THR A 33 10.79 10.92 -25.56
C THR A 33 11.51 9.59 -25.72
N CYS A 34 12.13 9.05 -24.65
CA CYS A 34 12.72 7.71 -24.69
C CYS A 34 11.66 6.65 -24.97
N LEU A 35 10.50 6.71 -24.32
CA LEU A 35 9.43 5.74 -24.56
C LEU A 35 8.96 5.78 -26.03
N ALA A 36 8.70 6.97 -26.57
CA ALA A 36 8.31 7.14 -27.96
C ALA A 36 9.39 6.61 -28.92
N TRP A 37 10.66 6.95 -28.68
CA TRP A 37 11.79 6.49 -29.48
C TRP A 37 11.89 4.96 -29.50
N ARG A 38 11.83 4.30 -28.33
CA ARG A 38 11.85 2.83 -28.26
C ARG A 38 10.64 2.20 -28.94
N SER A 39 9.45 2.77 -28.76
CA SER A 39 8.23 2.27 -29.40
C SER A 39 8.32 2.35 -30.92
N ASN A 40 8.86 3.45 -31.47
CA ASN A 40 9.04 3.64 -32.90
C ASN A 40 10.12 2.71 -33.46
N PHE A 41 11.28 2.64 -32.79
CA PHE A 41 12.38 1.76 -33.19
C PHE A 41 11.94 0.29 -33.27
N TYR A 42 11.18 -0.19 -32.27
CA TYR A 42 10.63 -1.54 -32.31
C TYR A 42 9.56 -1.72 -33.39
N LYS A 43 8.75 -0.68 -33.68
CA LYS A 43 7.72 -0.74 -34.72
C LYS A 43 8.35 -0.95 -36.10
N GLU A 44 9.41 -0.21 -36.38
CA GLU A 44 10.14 -0.17 -37.66
C GLU A 44 11.09 -1.37 -37.82
N ASN A 45 11.97 -1.60 -36.84
CA ASN A 45 13.08 -2.56 -36.97
C ASN A 45 12.82 -3.91 -36.28
N LYS A 46 11.74 -4.05 -35.50
CA LYS A 46 11.47 -5.23 -34.63
C LYS A 46 12.56 -5.53 -33.59
N GLU A 47 13.45 -4.59 -33.35
CA GLU A 47 14.55 -4.71 -32.41
C GLU A 47 14.30 -3.96 -31.10
N SER A 48 14.83 -4.50 -30.01
CA SER A 48 14.69 -3.91 -28.68
C SER A 48 15.91 -3.08 -28.31
N VAL A 49 15.66 -1.82 -27.96
CA VAL A 49 16.66 -0.86 -27.50
C VAL A 49 16.53 -0.55 -26.00
N THR A 50 17.63 -0.10 -25.41
CA THR A 50 17.79 0.09 -23.96
C THR A 50 17.93 1.55 -23.58
N GLY A 51 18.01 1.81 -22.26
CA GLY A 51 18.25 3.15 -21.73
C GLY A 51 19.66 3.63 -22.01
N VAL A 52 20.60 2.71 -22.22
CA VAL A 52 21.98 3.04 -22.58
C VAL A 52 22.02 3.63 -23.99
N ASP A 53 21.29 3.03 -24.93
CA ASP A 53 21.22 3.50 -26.32
C ASP A 53 20.63 4.91 -26.38
N TYR A 54 19.50 5.13 -25.71
CA TYR A 54 18.90 6.46 -25.63
C TYR A 54 19.77 7.48 -24.86
N SER A 55 20.67 7.04 -23.97
CA SER A 55 21.58 7.97 -23.28
C SER A 55 22.55 8.64 -24.25
N ARG A 56 22.92 7.97 -25.35
CA ARG A 56 23.75 8.55 -26.42
C ARG A 56 22.97 9.60 -27.19
N GLU A 57 21.74 9.27 -27.60
CA GLU A 57 20.80 10.20 -28.23
C GLU A 57 20.54 11.43 -27.36
N LEU A 58 20.34 11.24 -26.05
CA LEU A 58 20.12 12.33 -25.11
C LEU A 58 21.33 13.28 -25.03
N THR A 59 22.54 12.76 -25.23
CA THR A 59 23.76 13.59 -25.25
C THR A 59 23.78 14.50 -26.47
N TRP A 60 23.36 14.00 -27.64
CA TRP A 60 23.18 14.80 -28.84
C TRP A 60 22.04 15.80 -28.72
N LEU A 61 20.87 15.37 -28.21
CA LEU A 61 19.72 16.25 -27.98
C LEU A 61 20.10 17.47 -27.13
N LYS A 62 20.90 17.28 -26.06
CA LYS A 62 21.37 18.40 -25.23
C LYS A 62 22.23 19.43 -25.95
N LYS A 63 22.85 19.08 -27.09
CA LYS A 63 23.64 20.01 -27.91
C LYS A 63 22.75 20.87 -28.82
N PHE A 64 21.56 20.41 -29.17
CA PHE A 64 20.60 21.16 -29.97
C PHE A 64 20.01 22.31 -29.17
N GLU A 65 19.99 23.52 -29.74
CA GLU A 65 19.54 24.74 -29.04
C GLU A 65 18.17 24.56 -28.35
N PRO A 66 17.10 24.08 -29.03
CA PRO A 66 15.77 23.95 -28.43
C PRO A 66 15.70 23.05 -27.19
N TYR A 67 16.71 22.22 -26.96
CA TYR A 67 16.82 21.28 -25.86
C TYR A 67 18.02 21.56 -24.94
N SER A 68 18.70 22.69 -25.12
CA SER A 68 19.87 23.12 -24.35
C SER A 68 19.58 23.21 -22.84
N TRP A 69 18.35 23.57 -22.47
CA TRP A 69 17.85 23.62 -21.10
C TRP A 69 17.97 22.29 -20.33
N LEU A 70 18.12 21.14 -21.01
CA LEU A 70 18.42 19.85 -20.38
C LEU A 70 19.84 19.77 -19.78
N LYS A 71 20.71 20.76 -20.05
CA LYS A 71 22.03 20.92 -19.41
C LYS A 71 21.92 21.56 -18.02
N GLU A 72 20.86 22.32 -17.74
CA GLU A 72 20.64 23.02 -16.47
C GLU A 72 20.22 22.09 -15.32
N ILE A 73 19.86 20.84 -15.62
CA ILE A 73 19.44 19.87 -14.62
C ILE A 73 20.59 18.93 -14.23
N PRO A 74 20.62 18.42 -12.99
CA PRO A 74 21.53 17.35 -12.62
C PRO A 74 21.41 16.13 -13.54
N SER A 75 22.52 15.70 -14.14
CA SER A 75 22.58 14.56 -15.07
C SER A 75 22.01 13.26 -14.47
N SER A 76 22.20 13.08 -13.16
CA SER A 76 21.69 11.94 -12.40
C SER A 76 20.17 11.75 -12.50
N ILE A 77 19.40 12.83 -12.70
CA ILE A 77 17.94 12.75 -12.87
C ILE A 77 17.59 12.00 -14.16
N ALA A 78 18.26 12.33 -15.26
CA ALA A 78 18.05 11.68 -16.55
C ALA A 78 18.53 10.21 -16.50
N THR A 79 19.72 9.96 -15.97
CA THR A 79 20.27 8.60 -15.84
C THR A 79 19.36 7.70 -15.01
N GLN A 80 18.86 8.18 -13.87
CA GLN A 80 17.94 7.40 -13.04
C GLN A 80 16.58 7.21 -13.71
N CYS A 81 16.13 8.17 -14.53
CA CYS A 81 14.90 8.03 -15.31
C CYS A 81 15.00 6.89 -16.33
N LEU A 82 16.12 6.79 -17.05
CA LEU A 82 16.36 5.73 -18.04
C LEU A 82 16.46 4.36 -17.36
N ARG A 83 17.17 4.27 -16.23
CA ARG A 83 17.22 3.05 -15.40
C ARG A 83 15.85 2.62 -14.88
N ASP A 84 15.02 3.57 -14.44
CA ASP A 84 13.65 3.28 -14.01
C ASP A 84 12.80 2.76 -15.19
N GLN A 85 13.04 3.23 -16.43
CA GLN A 85 12.35 2.76 -17.62
C GLN A 85 12.81 1.36 -18.05
N ASP A 86 14.12 1.07 -18.00
CA ASP A 86 14.64 -0.28 -18.26
C ASP A 86 14.05 -1.30 -17.28
N LYS A 87 13.95 -0.95 -16.00
CA LYS A 87 13.27 -1.78 -15.00
C LYS A 87 11.80 -2.01 -15.37
N ALA A 88 11.10 -0.99 -15.89
CA ALA A 88 9.71 -1.12 -16.32
C ALA A 88 9.56 -2.08 -17.52
N PHE A 89 10.46 -2.00 -18.51
CA PHE A 89 10.48 -2.94 -19.63
C PHE A 89 10.83 -4.36 -19.21
N LYS A 90 11.85 -4.55 -18.36
CA LYS A 90 12.18 -5.87 -17.80
C LYS A 90 10.98 -6.52 -17.11
N LYS A 91 10.20 -5.74 -16.35
CA LYS A 91 8.96 -6.22 -15.74
C LYS A 91 7.87 -6.53 -16.76
N PHE A 92 7.68 -5.67 -17.77
CA PHE A 92 6.73 -5.93 -18.85
C PHE A 92 7.00 -7.26 -19.57
N PHE A 93 8.26 -7.58 -19.88
CA PHE A 93 8.61 -8.83 -20.53
C PHE A 93 8.56 -10.04 -19.61
N LYS A 94 8.99 -9.90 -18.34
CA LYS A 94 9.03 -11.00 -17.38
C LYS A 94 7.65 -11.35 -16.80
N GLU A 95 6.82 -10.35 -16.54
CA GLU A 95 5.56 -10.49 -15.84
C GLU A 95 4.40 -10.30 -16.83
N LYS A 96 3.69 -11.38 -17.20
CA LYS A 96 2.54 -11.33 -18.13
C LYS A 96 1.45 -10.34 -17.70
N GLU A 97 1.33 -10.06 -16.40
CA GLU A 97 0.36 -9.12 -15.83
C GLU A 97 0.78 -7.64 -15.92
N THR A 98 2.08 -7.37 -16.09
CA THR A 98 2.59 -6.00 -16.14
C THR A 98 2.41 -5.45 -17.55
N GLY A 99 1.46 -4.53 -17.71
CA GLY A 99 1.22 -3.89 -19.00
C GLY A 99 2.37 -2.98 -19.47
N TYR A 100 2.35 -2.64 -20.76
CA TYR A 100 3.36 -1.80 -21.42
C TYR A 100 3.59 -0.47 -20.67
N PRO A 101 4.85 0.03 -20.58
CA PRO A 101 5.14 1.33 -19.98
C PRO A 101 4.32 2.47 -20.59
N LYS A 102 3.82 3.38 -19.75
CA LYS A 102 2.94 4.48 -20.17
C LYS A 102 3.63 5.84 -20.14
N PHE A 103 3.18 6.74 -21.01
CA PHE A 103 3.56 8.16 -20.97
C PHE A 103 3.22 8.78 -19.60
N LYS A 104 4.13 9.63 -19.11
CA LYS A 104 3.99 10.37 -17.87
C LYS A 104 3.26 11.68 -18.12
N SER A 105 2.35 12.02 -17.21
CA SER A 105 1.57 13.26 -17.23
C SER A 105 2.03 14.23 -16.16
N ARG A 106 2.03 15.55 -16.46
CA ARG A 106 2.28 16.64 -15.49
C ARG A 106 1.24 16.67 -14.36
N HIS A 107 0.06 16.11 -14.58
CA HIS A 107 -1.08 16.21 -13.65
C HIS A 107 -1.22 14.99 -12.73
N ARG A 108 -0.30 14.02 -12.84
CA ARG A 108 -0.20 12.87 -11.92
C ARG A 108 0.89 13.12 -10.89
N GLN A 109 1.10 12.17 -9.99
CA GLN A 109 2.21 12.21 -9.05
C GLN A 109 3.54 12.30 -9.82
N GLN A 110 4.41 13.20 -9.38
CA GLN A 110 5.74 13.42 -9.94
C GLN A 110 6.77 13.01 -8.89
N SER A 111 7.90 12.43 -9.33
CA SER A 111 8.98 12.05 -8.42
C SER A 111 10.32 12.05 -9.12
N ILE A 112 11.37 12.47 -8.42
CA ILE A 112 12.77 12.44 -8.85
C ILE A 112 13.59 11.77 -7.75
N ARG A 113 14.57 10.97 -8.17
CA ARG A 113 15.43 10.22 -7.25
C ARG A 113 16.84 10.81 -7.34
N PHE A 114 17.36 11.21 -6.20
CA PHE A 114 18.72 11.69 -6.02
C PHE A 114 19.57 10.59 -5.39
N GLN A 115 20.74 10.36 -5.96
CA GLN A 115 21.77 9.54 -5.34
C GLN A 115 22.56 10.41 -4.38
N MET A 116 22.77 9.90 -3.17
CA MET A 116 23.52 10.59 -2.14
C MET A 116 24.97 10.14 -2.18
N ASP A 117 25.91 11.08 -2.28
CA ASP A 117 27.32 10.79 -2.10
C ASP A 117 27.57 10.40 -0.63
N GLN A 118 27.97 9.15 -0.40
CA GLN A 118 28.15 8.62 0.95
C GLN A 118 29.26 9.34 1.71
N ARG A 119 30.33 9.78 1.03
CA ARG A 119 31.44 10.50 1.67
C ARG A 119 30.97 11.84 2.25
N VAL A 120 30.08 12.51 1.52
CA VAL A 120 29.52 13.80 1.94
C VAL A 120 28.41 13.62 2.98
N VAL A 121 27.51 12.65 2.76
CA VAL A 121 26.33 12.48 3.62
C VAL A 121 26.70 11.91 4.98
N MET A 122 27.71 11.05 5.08
CA MET A 122 28.16 10.50 6.36
C MET A 122 28.52 11.59 7.39
N ASN A 123 29.15 12.68 6.94
CA ASN A 123 29.56 13.78 7.82
C ASN A 123 28.49 14.87 8.00
N ASN A 124 27.57 15.01 7.03
CA ASN A 124 26.65 16.15 6.97
C ASN A 124 25.18 15.80 7.26
N TYR A 125 24.81 14.52 7.26
CA TYR A 125 23.45 14.10 7.56
C TYR A 125 23.28 13.91 9.06
N ARG A 126 22.36 14.67 9.63
CA ARG A 126 21.83 14.44 10.97
C ARG A 126 20.32 14.34 10.86
N ALA A 127 19.74 13.24 11.35
CA ALA A 127 18.30 13.15 11.48
C ALA A 127 17.80 14.30 12.39
N GLY A 128 16.70 14.95 12.03
CA GLY A 128 16.21 16.14 12.73
C GLY A 128 16.74 17.48 12.19
N SER A 129 17.83 17.50 11.42
CA SER A 129 18.37 18.73 10.83
C SER A 129 17.82 19.01 9.42
N LEU A 130 18.30 20.09 8.78
CA LEU A 130 18.05 20.32 7.36
C LEU A 130 18.72 19.21 6.52
N LEU A 131 17.99 18.67 5.55
CA LEU A 131 18.55 17.68 4.61
C LEU A 131 19.15 18.41 3.40
N LYS A 132 20.47 18.27 3.18
CA LYS A 132 21.12 18.77 1.96
C LYS A 132 20.90 17.78 0.81
N ILE A 133 20.19 18.21 -0.22
CA ILE A 133 19.95 17.41 -1.44
C ILE A 133 20.76 18.01 -2.59
N PRO A 134 21.56 17.20 -3.34
CA PRO A 134 22.32 17.68 -4.50
C PRO A 134 21.42 18.40 -5.51
N GLY A 135 21.84 19.59 -5.96
CA GLY A 135 21.09 20.45 -6.90
C GLY A 135 19.88 21.19 -6.29
N LEU A 136 19.31 20.74 -5.17
CA LEU A 136 18.15 21.38 -4.53
C LEU A 136 18.52 22.22 -3.28
N GLY A 137 19.69 21.98 -2.71
CA GLY A 137 20.19 22.67 -1.52
C GLY A 137 19.64 22.11 -0.20
N LYS A 138 19.65 22.93 0.86
CA LYS A 138 19.17 22.55 2.19
C LYS A 138 17.63 22.57 2.24
N VAL A 139 17.03 21.44 2.61
CA VAL A 139 15.58 21.23 2.67
C VAL A 139 15.12 21.07 4.11
N LYS A 140 14.14 21.89 4.52
CA LYS A 140 13.49 21.78 5.85
C LYS A 140 12.42 20.69 5.82
N ILE A 141 12.73 19.55 6.41
CA ILE A 141 11.83 18.41 6.55
C ILE A 141 11.01 18.54 7.84
N THR A 142 9.74 18.13 7.79
CA THR A 142 8.93 17.92 8.99
C THR A 142 9.21 16.52 9.52
N TRP A 143 10.19 16.42 10.41
CA TRP A 143 10.58 15.16 11.03
C TRP A 143 9.52 14.68 12.02
N SER A 144 8.97 13.50 11.79
CA SER A 144 8.08 12.81 12.76
C SER A 144 8.77 11.67 13.50
N ARG A 145 9.98 11.32 13.06
CA ARG A 145 10.85 10.28 13.62
C ARG A 145 12.25 10.49 13.06
N ASN A 146 13.25 10.15 13.85
CA ASN A 146 14.66 10.28 13.48
C ASN A 146 15.18 8.91 13.05
N PRO A 147 15.46 8.70 11.74
CA PRO A 147 16.02 7.44 11.28
C PRO A 147 17.42 7.21 11.85
N ILE A 148 17.72 5.96 12.20
CA ILE A 148 19.06 5.52 12.59
C ILE A 148 19.74 4.97 11.33
N GLY A 149 20.74 5.70 10.83
CA GLY A 149 21.50 5.35 9.64
C GLY A 149 21.48 6.42 8.54
N ILE A 150 22.22 6.16 7.46
CA ILE A 150 22.46 7.14 6.39
C ILE A 150 21.66 6.77 5.14
N PRO A 151 20.93 7.71 4.51
CA PRO A 151 20.19 7.42 3.29
C PRO A 151 21.13 7.25 2.09
N LYS A 152 21.01 6.11 1.39
CA LYS A 152 21.70 5.86 0.11
C LYS A 152 21.06 6.65 -1.04
N MET A 153 19.72 6.70 -1.04
CA MET A 153 18.93 7.36 -2.07
C MET A 153 17.83 8.22 -1.43
N VAL A 154 17.60 9.40 -1.99
CA VAL A 154 16.54 10.32 -1.58
C VAL A 154 15.58 10.52 -2.75
N THR A 155 14.30 10.25 -2.56
CA THR A 155 13.27 10.53 -3.57
C THR A 155 12.46 11.75 -3.16
N VAL A 156 12.46 12.79 -3.97
CA VAL A 156 11.55 13.93 -3.81
C VAL A 156 10.32 13.68 -4.68
N SER A 157 9.14 13.82 -4.12
CA SER A 157 7.88 13.63 -4.84
C SER A 157 6.87 14.74 -4.59
N LEU A 158 6.01 14.98 -5.58
CA LEU A 158 4.87 15.88 -5.55
C LEU A 158 3.62 15.06 -5.86
N ASP A 159 2.69 15.00 -4.91
CA ASP A 159 1.42 14.32 -5.12
C ASP A 159 0.40 15.21 -5.85
N THR A 160 -0.75 14.62 -6.20
CA THR A 160 -1.83 15.34 -6.91
C THR A 160 -2.57 16.36 -6.04
N ALA A 161 -2.35 16.35 -4.73
CA ALA A 161 -2.85 17.34 -3.79
C ALA A 161 -1.91 18.55 -3.64
N GLY A 162 -0.78 18.56 -4.35
CA GLY A 162 0.21 19.65 -4.30
C GLY A 162 1.15 19.56 -3.10
N ARG A 163 1.28 18.38 -2.48
CA ARG A 163 2.12 18.17 -1.31
C ARG A 163 3.46 17.57 -1.71
N TYR A 164 4.53 18.09 -1.12
CA TYR A 164 5.88 17.61 -1.35
C TYR A 164 6.30 16.62 -0.26
N PHE A 165 6.96 15.54 -0.68
CA PHE A 165 7.50 14.53 0.22
C PHE A 165 8.94 14.18 -0.12
N VAL A 166 9.72 13.92 0.91
CA VAL A 166 11.04 13.28 0.84
C VAL A 166 10.88 11.84 1.32
N SER A 167 11.31 10.88 0.51
CA SER A 167 11.43 9.48 0.88
C SER A 167 12.89 9.05 0.93
N MET A 168 13.29 8.35 1.98
CA MET A 168 14.66 7.90 2.23
C MET A 168 14.67 6.41 2.51
N GLY A 169 15.49 5.66 1.77
CA GLY A 169 15.79 4.27 2.08
C GLY A 169 17.01 4.21 3.00
N ILE A 170 16.81 3.74 4.22
CA ILE A 170 17.84 3.64 5.25
C ILE A 170 17.94 2.19 5.71
N GLU A 171 19.15 1.73 5.93
CA GLU A 171 19.45 0.40 6.45
C GLU A 171 19.67 0.53 7.96
N GLU A 172 18.86 -0.17 8.75
CA GLU A 172 18.77 0.03 10.20
C GLU A 172 18.72 -1.31 10.92
N ALA A 173 19.35 -1.38 12.09
CA ALA A 173 19.18 -2.50 13.01
C ALA A 173 17.87 -2.30 13.77
N ILE A 174 16.90 -3.19 13.56
CA ILE A 174 15.61 -3.12 14.24
C ILE A 174 15.64 -4.15 15.37
N GLN A 175 15.37 -3.69 16.59
CA GLN A 175 15.27 -4.56 17.75
C GLN A 175 13.96 -5.36 17.71
N THR A 176 14.07 -6.65 18.00
CA THR A 176 12.92 -7.53 18.19
C THR A 176 12.15 -7.11 19.43
N LYS A 177 10.87 -7.46 19.48
CA LYS A 177 10.04 -7.21 20.66
C LYS A 177 10.13 -8.37 21.65
N PRO A 178 9.83 -8.15 22.94
CA PRO A 178 9.69 -9.23 23.90
C PRO A 178 8.69 -10.29 23.40
N PRO A 179 8.93 -11.58 23.70
CA PRO A 179 8.02 -12.65 23.32
C PRO A 179 6.64 -12.46 23.96
N VAL A 180 5.61 -12.97 23.29
CA VAL A 180 4.22 -12.94 23.77
C VAL A 180 3.65 -14.36 23.66
N GLU A 181 2.85 -14.81 24.62
CA GLU A 181 2.27 -16.16 24.60
C GLU A 181 0.88 -16.19 23.93
N LYS A 182 0.73 -15.46 22.82
CA LYS A 182 -0.57 -15.33 22.13
C LYS A 182 -0.43 -15.59 20.64
N ALA A 183 -1.37 -16.34 20.09
CA ALA A 183 -1.55 -16.56 18.66
C ALA A 183 -2.91 -16.04 18.20
N ALA A 184 -2.94 -15.37 17.05
CA ALA A 184 -4.17 -14.86 16.44
C ALA A 184 -4.34 -15.38 15.02
N GLY A 185 -5.50 -15.98 14.74
CA GLY A 185 -6.01 -16.15 13.38
C GLY A 185 -6.81 -14.93 12.96
N ILE A 186 -6.67 -14.50 11.71
CA ILE A 186 -7.31 -13.31 11.16
C ILE A 186 -8.12 -13.70 9.93
N ASP A 187 -9.44 -13.57 10.02
CA ASP A 187 -10.34 -13.58 8.87
C ASP A 187 -10.53 -12.14 8.35
N LEU A 188 -10.43 -11.93 7.03
CA LEU A 188 -10.52 -10.61 6.40
C LEU A 188 -11.85 -10.43 5.66
N GLY A 189 -12.67 -9.51 6.16
CA GLY A 189 -14.02 -9.26 5.64
C GLY A 189 -14.22 -7.90 4.97
N THR A 190 -15.34 -7.73 4.27
CA THR A 190 -15.74 -6.42 3.71
C THR A 190 -16.79 -5.70 4.54
N LEU A 191 -17.57 -6.42 5.35
CA LEU A 191 -18.55 -5.87 6.29
C LEU A 191 -17.83 -5.35 7.53
N THR A 192 -17.26 -6.28 8.30
CA THR A 192 -16.20 -6.09 9.30
C THR A 192 -14.86 -6.24 8.59
N SER A 193 -13.88 -5.40 8.91
CA SER A 193 -12.60 -5.40 8.18
C SER A 193 -11.75 -6.62 8.46
N MET A 194 -11.78 -7.08 9.71
CA MET A 194 -11.16 -8.31 10.16
C MET A 194 -11.80 -8.78 11.45
N THR A 195 -11.83 -10.09 11.63
CA THR A 195 -12.28 -10.78 12.83
C THR A 195 -11.14 -11.67 13.30
N LEU A 196 -10.78 -11.54 14.58
CA LEU A 196 -9.71 -12.34 15.19
C LEU A 196 -10.28 -13.57 15.88
N SER A 197 -9.44 -14.60 16.05
CA SER A 197 -9.78 -15.85 16.72
C SER A 197 -10.15 -15.72 18.20
N ASP A 198 -9.87 -14.57 18.82
CA ASP A 198 -10.28 -14.25 20.20
C ASP A 198 -11.62 -13.48 20.26
N GLY A 199 -12.32 -13.37 19.11
CA GLY A 199 -13.58 -12.64 18.99
C GLY A 199 -13.42 -11.13 18.80
N TYR A 200 -12.20 -10.59 18.79
CA TYR A 200 -12.00 -9.17 18.56
C TYR A 200 -12.29 -8.80 17.09
N GLU A 201 -13.30 -7.95 16.90
CA GLU A 201 -13.67 -7.43 15.59
C GLU A 201 -13.11 -6.03 15.35
N VAL A 202 -12.55 -5.82 14.16
CA VAL A 202 -12.15 -4.48 13.72
C VAL A 202 -13.16 -3.97 12.71
N PRO A 203 -13.82 -2.83 12.96
CA PRO A 203 -14.80 -2.29 12.04
C PRO A 203 -14.16 -1.77 10.75
N ASN A 204 -14.90 -1.84 9.64
CA ASN A 204 -14.50 -1.20 8.39
C ASN A 204 -14.84 0.31 8.43
N PRO A 205 -13.85 1.23 8.41
CA PRO A 205 -14.12 2.67 8.51
C PRO A 205 -14.78 3.26 7.25
N ARG A 206 -14.80 2.52 6.14
CA ARG A 206 -15.48 2.85 4.86
C ARG A 206 -15.08 4.23 4.30
N HIS A 207 -13.78 4.53 4.33
CA HIS A 207 -13.25 5.86 3.99
C HIS A 207 -13.61 6.32 2.58
N LEU A 208 -13.55 5.43 1.57
CA LEU A 208 -13.92 5.76 0.20
C LEU A 208 -15.44 5.97 0.09
N LEU A 209 -16.23 5.10 0.72
CA LEU A 209 -17.69 5.17 0.63
C LEU A 209 -18.23 6.50 1.16
N LYS A 210 -17.73 6.95 2.33
CA LYS A 210 -18.09 8.22 2.97
C LYS A 210 -17.85 9.45 2.09
N ARG A 211 -16.91 9.38 1.14
CA ARG A 211 -16.53 10.51 0.26
C ARG A 211 -16.88 10.30 -1.22
N LYS A 212 -17.52 9.17 -1.56
CA LYS A 212 -17.82 8.75 -2.94
C LYS A 212 -18.71 9.76 -3.68
N TYR A 213 -19.74 10.26 -3.02
CA TYR A 213 -20.67 11.23 -3.61
C TYR A 213 -19.96 12.55 -3.97
N GLN A 214 -19.14 13.06 -3.04
CA GLN A 214 -18.35 14.26 -3.25
C GLN A 214 -17.34 14.09 -4.41
N LEU A 215 -16.66 12.93 -4.47
CA LEU A 215 -15.78 12.60 -5.59
C LEU A 215 -16.52 12.60 -6.92
N LYS A 216 -17.69 11.94 -6.99
CA LYS A 216 -18.51 11.88 -8.21
C LYS A 216 -18.90 13.27 -8.70
N LYS A 217 -19.40 14.14 -7.80
CA LYS A 217 -19.76 15.53 -8.14
C LYS A 217 -18.57 16.32 -8.70
N LEU A 218 -17.40 16.23 -8.05
CA LEU A 218 -16.21 16.94 -8.51
C LEU A 218 -15.71 16.42 -9.86
N GLN A 219 -15.76 15.10 -10.09
CA GLN A 219 -15.37 14.49 -11.36
C GLN A 219 -16.30 14.90 -12.51
N GLN A 220 -17.62 14.91 -12.29
CA GLN A 220 -18.60 15.40 -13.27
C GLN A 220 -18.37 16.88 -13.59
N ARG A 221 -18.11 17.70 -12.56
CA ARG A 221 -17.77 19.12 -12.74
C ARG A 221 -16.49 19.29 -13.58
N LEU A 222 -15.45 18.51 -13.29
CA LEU A 222 -14.18 18.57 -14.03
C LEU A 222 -14.36 18.23 -15.51
N ALA A 223 -15.23 17.26 -15.84
CA ALA A 223 -15.47 16.81 -17.20
C ALA A 223 -16.15 17.87 -18.08
N ARG A 224 -17.00 18.72 -17.48
CA ARG A 224 -17.71 19.81 -18.17
C ARG A 224 -16.89 21.11 -18.30
N GLN A 225 -15.74 21.19 -17.65
CA GLN A 225 -14.91 22.41 -17.64
C GLN A 225 -13.95 22.43 -18.82
N GLN A 226 -13.78 23.61 -19.44
CA GLN A 226 -12.84 23.84 -20.53
C GLN A 226 -11.44 23.35 -20.15
N LYS A 227 -10.82 22.63 -21.08
CA LYS A 227 -9.46 22.13 -20.97
C LYS A 227 -8.52 23.31 -20.67
N ASP A 228 -7.55 23.05 -19.79
CA ASP A 228 -6.52 24.01 -19.37
C ASP A 228 -6.98 25.33 -18.70
N SER A 229 -8.28 25.52 -18.49
CA SER A 229 -8.80 26.66 -17.71
C SER A 229 -8.36 26.62 -16.24
N ASN A 230 -8.20 27.81 -15.64
CA ASN A 230 -7.90 27.98 -14.21
C ASN A 230 -8.95 27.30 -13.31
N ARG A 231 -10.23 27.35 -13.71
CA ARG A 231 -11.33 26.69 -13.01
C ARG A 231 -11.15 25.17 -12.98
N ARG A 232 -10.75 24.59 -14.12
CA ARG A 232 -10.44 23.15 -14.23
C ARG A 232 -9.24 22.76 -13.37
N ALA A 233 -8.19 23.58 -13.35
CA ALA A 233 -7.03 23.36 -12.49
C ALA A 233 -7.40 23.34 -11.00
N LYS A 234 -8.24 24.29 -10.55
CA LYS A 234 -8.77 24.32 -9.17
C LYS A 234 -9.60 23.07 -8.83
N THR A 235 -10.52 22.65 -9.70
CA THR A 235 -11.32 21.43 -9.49
C THR A 235 -10.44 20.18 -9.40
N ARG A 236 -9.44 20.05 -10.28
CA ARG A 236 -8.47 18.95 -10.26
C ARG A 236 -7.71 18.88 -8.94
N LEU A 237 -7.26 20.02 -8.42
CA LEU A 237 -6.57 20.08 -7.13
C LEU A 237 -7.50 19.64 -5.98
N ARG A 238 -8.78 20.04 -5.99
CA ARG A 238 -9.77 19.59 -5.00
C ARG A 238 -9.95 18.07 -5.03
N ILE A 239 -10.04 17.48 -6.23
CA ILE A 239 -10.09 16.02 -6.41
C ILE A 239 -8.82 15.37 -5.85
N GLY A 240 -7.65 15.93 -6.16
CA GLY A 240 -6.35 15.48 -5.65
C GLY A 240 -6.30 15.49 -4.12
N LYS A 241 -6.70 16.59 -3.48
CA LYS A 241 -6.81 16.72 -2.02
C LYS A 241 -7.74 15.66 -1.41
N LEU A 242 -8.90 15.41 -2.03
CA LEU A 242 -9.85 14.42 -1.53
C LEU A 242 -9.31 12.99 -1.62
N HIS A 243 -8.67 12.63 -2.75
CA HIS A 243 -8.01 11.33 -2.88
C HIS A 243 -6.84 11.17 -1.90
N ALA A 244 -6.02 12.20 -1.73
CA ALA A 244 -4.93 12.21 -0.77
C ALA A 244 -5.44 11.93 0.65
N ARG A 245 -6.52 12.60 1.06
CA ARG A 245 -7.12 12.40 2.37
C ARG A 245 -7.65 10.98 2.57
N ILE A 246 -8.37 10.42 1.60
CA ILE A 246 -8.85 9.03 1.68
C ILE A 246 -7.66 8.06 1.80
N ALA A 247 -6.60 8.26 1.01
CA ALA A 247 -5.42 7.41 1.04
C ALA A 247 -4.64 7.51 2.36
N ASP A 248 -4.56 8.71 2.95
CA ASP A 248 -3.88 8.92 4.23
C ASP A 248 -4.69 8.32 5.40
N CYS A 249 -6.01 8.51 5.44
CA CYS A 249 -6.87 7.87 6.45
C CYS A 249 -6.78 6.34 6.39
N ARG A 250 -6.81 5.76 5.19
CA ARG A 250 -6.65 4.32 5.00
C ARG A 250 -5.28 3.83 5.45
N ARG A 251 -4.21 4.56 5.16
CA ARG A 251 -2.85 4.22 5.56
C ARG A 251 -2.71 4.23 7.08
N GLU A 252 -3.25 5.26 7.72
CA GLU A 252 -3.25 5.40 9.18
C GLU A 252 -3.99 4.23 9.82
N TYR A 253 -5.22 3.96 9.39
CA TYR A 253 -6.02 2.83 9.85
C TYR A 253 -5.26 1.49 9.71
N CYS A 254 -4.67 1.21 8.54
CA CYS A 254 -3.86 0.00 8.34
C CYS A 254 -2.69 -0.07 9.34
N HIS A 255 -2.00 1.05 9.56
CA HIS A 255 -0.88 1.09 10.49
C HIS A 255 -1.31 0.88 11.94
N GLN A 256 -2.40 1.49 12.38
CA GLN A 256 -2.92 1.32 13.75
C GLN A 256 -3.25 -0.15 14.02
N VAL A 257 -4.09 -0.74 13.16
CA VAL A 257 -4.57 -2.11 13.35
C VAL A 257 -3.43 -3.13 13.28
N THR A 258 -2.57 -3.05 12.26
CA THR A 258 -1.46 -4.00 12.13
C THR A 258 -0.39 -3.81 13.22
N THR A 259 -0.21 -2.60 13.76
CA THR A 259 0.70 -2.40 14.90
C THR A 259 0.13 -3.04 16.17
N LYS A 260 -1.17 -2.87 16.43
CA LYS A 260 -1.85 -3.50 17.56
C LYS A 260 -1.67 -5.02 17.52
N ILE A 261 -2.01 -5.64 16.40
CA ILE A 261 -1.88 -7.10 16.20
C ILE A 261 -0.46 -7.61 16.45
N ILE A 262 0.54 -6.90 15.91
CA ILE A 262 1.96 -7.24 16.07
C ILE A 262 2.45 -7.09 17.51
N ASN A 263 1.89 -6.14 18.25
CA ASN A 263 2.26 -5.93 19.65
C ASN A 263 1.69 -7.03 20.54
N GLU A 264 0.44 -7.43 20.28
CA GLU A 264 -0.35 -8.30 21.14
C GLU A 264 -0.18 -9.80 20.83
N ASN A 265 0.45 -10.18 19.71
CA ASN A 265 0.54 -11.58 19.28
C ASN A 265 1.95 -11.95 18.83
N GLN A 266 2.37 -13.18 19.15
CA GLN A 266 3.64 -13.77 18.73
C GLN A 266 3.51 -14.52 17.41
N VAL A 267 2.39 -15.22 17.24
CA VAL A 267 2.05 -15.92 15.99
C VAL A 267 0.81 -15.28 15.39
N ILE A 268 0.89 -14.94 14.11
CA ILE A 268 -0.21 -14.31 13.38
C ILE A 268 -0.47 -15.16 12.15
N VAL A 269 -1.71 -15.61 12.00
CA VAL A 269 -2.14 -16.48 10.90
C VAL A 269 -3.20 -15.77 10.08
N LEU A 270 -3.04 -15.77 8.76
CA LEU A 270 -4.00 -15.19 7.82
C LEU A 270 -4.18 -16.11 6.61
N GLU A 271 -5.28 -15.97 5.89
CA GLU A 271 -5.45 -16.64 4.60
C GLU A 271 -4.59 -15.98 3.50
N ASP A 272 -4.05 -16.79 2.58
CA ASP A 272 -3.39 -16.28 1.38
C ASP A 272 -4.39 -15.76 0.33
N LEU A 273 -4.92 -14.56 0.53
CA LEU A 273 -5.89 -13.98 -0.40
C LEU A 273 -5.26 -13.54 -1.73
N ASN A 274 -5.83 -13.99 -2.86
CA ASN A 274 -5.54 -13.43 -4.18
C ASN A 274 -6.26 -12.09 -4.39
N VAL A 275 -5.86 -11.05 -3.63
CA VAL A 275 -6.50 -9.72 -3.65
C VAL A 275 -6.52 -9.12 -5.07
N LYS A 276 -5.47 -9.35 -5.87
CA LYS A 276 -5.42 -8.89 -7.27
C LYS A 276 -6.53 -9.54 -8.10
N GLY A 277 -6.68 -10.87 -8.05
CA GLY A 277 -7.75 -11.59 -8.74
C GLY A 277 -9.14 -11.22 -8.21
N MET A 278 -9.29 -11.08 -6.90
CA MET A 278 -10.55 -10.65 -6.26
C MET A 278 -10.98 -9.24 -6.69
N THR A 279 -10.03 -8.36 -7.03
CA THR A 279 -10.29 -6.98 -7.44
C THR A 279 -10.17 -6.75 -8.94
N ALA A 280 -9.95 -7.81 -9.71
CA ALA A 280 -9.89 -7.77 -11.17
C ALA A 280 -11.22 -7.30 -11.76
N SER A 281 -11.13 -6.51 -12.83
CA SER A 281 -12.29 -6.01 -13.55
C SER A 281 -12.97 -7.12 -14.33
N SER A 282 -14.29 -7.26 -14.21
CA SER A 282 -15.08 -8.19 -15.04
C SER A 282 -15.62 -7.54 -16.32
N LYS A 283 -15.19 -6.33 -16.69
CA LYS A 283 -15.77 -5.53 -17.79
C LYS A 283 -15.74 -6.20 -19.18
N GLY A 284 -14.81 -7.14 -19.42
CA GLY A 284 -14.61 -7.75 -20.74
C GLY A 284 -14.10 -6.74 -21.80
N ASN A 285 -14.18 -7.12 -23.07
CA ASN A 285 -13.87 -6.27 -24.22
C ASN A 285 -15.10 -6.13 -25.15
N LYS A 286 -14.95 -5.49 -26.32
CA LYS A 286 -16.08 -5.27 -27.25
C LYS A 286 -16.65 -6.60 -27.79
N GLU A 287 -15.80 -7.58 -28.04
CA GLU A 287 -16.16 -8.88 -28.64
C GLU A 287 -16.75 -9.85 -27.61
N LYS A 288 -16.27 -9.80 -26.36
CA LYS A 288 -16.71 -10.62 -25.23
C LYS A 288 -17.04 -9.72 -24.04
N PRO A 289 -18.27 -9.18 -23.98
CA PRO A 289 -18.66 -8.28 -22.93
C PRO A 289 -18.71 -8.98 -21.57
N GLY A 290 -18.35 -8.23 -20.54
CA GLY A 290 -18.35 -8.69 -19.16
C GLY A 290 -19.74 -9.00 -18.59
N LYS A 291 -19.83 -10.01 -17.73
CA LYS A 291 -21.04 -10.31 -16.94
C LYS A 291 -20.96 -9.67 -15.54
N MET A 292 -22.11 -9.29 -14.97
CA MET A 292 -22.25 -8.76 -13.60
C MET A 292 -21.27 -7.62 -13.25
N VAL A 293 -20.92 -6.78 -14.23
CA VAL A 293 -19.86 -5.76 -14.12
C VAL A 293 -20.13 -4.76 -13.01
N LYS A 294 -21.40 -4.37 -12.82
CA LYS A 294 -21.81 -3.40 -11.79
C LYS A 294 -21.62 -3.99 -10.39
N GLN A 295 -22.12 -5.21 -10.16
CA GLN A 295 -22.00 -5.92 -8.88
C GLN A 295 -20.53 -6.18 -8.55
N LYS A 296 -19.76 -6.72 -9.51
CA LYS A 296 -18.32 -6.98 -9.33
C LYS A 296 -17.54 -5.69 -9.07
N SER A 297 -17.82 -4.61 -9.80
CA SER A 297 -17.18 -3.32 -9.53
C SER A 297 -17.54 -2.76 -8.14
N GLY A 298 -18.75 -3.03 -7.65
CA GLY A 298 -19.16 -2.73 -6.28
C GLY A 298 -18.31 -3.48 -5.25
N LEU A 299 -18.22 -4.80 -5.40
CA LEU A 299 -17.43 -5.68 -4.53
C LEU A 299 -15.93 -5.34 -4.56
N ASN A 300 -15.36 -5.09 -5.76
CA ASN A 300 -13.97 -4.70 -5.87
C ASN A 300 -13.69 -3.41 -5.08
N ARG A 301 -14.64 -2.46 -5.08
CA ARG A 301 -14.47 -1.22 -4.31
C ARG A 301 -14.53 -1.46 -2.81
N SER A 302 -15.40 -2.33 -2.30
CA SER A 302 -15.47 -2.63 -0.87
C SER A 302 -14.21 -3.34 -0.39
N ILE A 303 -13.71 -4.33 -1.14
CA ILE A 303 -12.42 -4.99 -0.87
C ILE A 303 -11.28 -3.97 -0.88
N LEU A 304 -11.23 -3.14 -1.92
CA LEU A 304 -10.21 -2.10 -2.03
C LEU A 304 -10.33 -1.04 -0.95
N ASP A 305 -11.49 -0.81 -0.33
CA ASP A 305 -11.61 0.19 0.75
C ASP A 305 -10.98 -0.32 2.06
N VAL A 306 -11.13 -1.62 2.35
CA VAL A 306 -10.51 -2.26 3.52
C VAL A 306 -8.99 -2.35 3.40
N SER A 307 -8.48 -2.53 2.17
CA SER A 307 -7.03 -2.61 1.89
C SER A 307 -6.37 -3.94 2.30
N PHE A 308 -7.02 -5.09 2.08
CA PHE A 308 -6.51 -6.44 2.41
C PHE A 308 -5.02 -6.64 2.09
N GLY A 309 -4.63 -6.36 0.84
CA GLY A 309 -3.23 -6.54 0.42
C GLY A 309 -2.24 -5.64 1.15
N GLU A 310 -2.66 -4.44 1.57
CA GLU A 310 -1.81 -3.55 2.37
C GLU A 310 -1.72 -4.00 3.82
N ILE A 311 -2.81 -4.52 4.41
CA ILE A 311 -2.82 -5.10 5.76
C ILE A 311 -1.87 -6.30 5.81
N ALA A 312 -2.03 -7.28 4.89
CA ALA A 312 -1.16 -8.44 4.80
C ALA A 312 0.31 -8.04 4.62
N ARG A 313 0.61 -7.15 3.66
CA ARG A 313 1.96 -6.62 3.44
C ARG A 313 2.54 -5.93 4.68
N GLN A 314 1.70 -5.21 5.45
CA GLN A 314 2.14 -4.55 6.67
C GLN A 314 2.42 -5.53 7.80
N LEU A 315 1.60 -6.56 7.97
CA LEU A 315 1.85 -7.64 8.92
C LEU A 315 3.15 -8.38 8.56
N GLU A 316 3.38 -8.68 7.29
CA GLU A 316 4.61 -9.34 6.81
C GLU A 316 5.88 -8.61 7.23
N TYR A 317 6.04 -7.34 6.83
CA TYR A 317 7.29 -6.65 7.16
C TYR A 317 7.39 -6.33 8.66
N LYS A 318 6.27 -6.10 9.36
CA LYS A 318 6.32 -5.83 10.81
C LYS A 318 6.66 -7.09 11.58
N ALA A 319 6.16 -8.25 11.17
CA ALA A 319 6.49 -9.52 11.79
C ALA A 319 7.99 -9.79 11.65
N ASP A 320 8.53 -9.62 10.43
CA ASP A 320 9.96 -9.73 10.15
C ASP A 320 10.81 -8.72 10.95
N TRP A 321 10.31 -7.49 11.15
CA TRP A 321 11.02 -6.47 11.92
C TRP A 321 11.06 -6.74 13.41
N TYR A 322 9.98 -7.28 13.98
CA TYR A 322 9.78 -7.35 15.42
C TYR A 322 9.89 -8.76 15.99
N GLY A 323 10.32 -9.73 15.18
CA GLY A 323 10.50 -11.12 15.62
C GLY A 323 9.18 -11.84 15.88
N ARG A 324 8.15 -11.58 15.06
CA ARG A 324 6.88 -12.30 15.09
C ARG A 324 6.84 -13.34 13.97
N THR A 325 6.09 -14.41 14.18
CA THR A 325 5.85 -15.43 13.15
C THR A 325 4.58 -15.10 12.40
N LEU A 326 4.66 -14.93 11.09
CA LEU A 326 3.51 -14.75 10.22
C LEU A 326 3.33 -15.98 9.34
N ILE A 327 2.14 -16.58 9.38
CA ILE A 327 1.79 -17.76 8.57
C ILE A 327 0.66 -17.38 7.63
N LYS A 328 0.79 -17.82 6.38
CA LYS A 328 -0.30 -17.76 5.41
C LYS A 328 -0.83 -19.16 5.17
N VAL A 329 -2.08 -19.41 5.55
CA VAL A 329 -2.76 -20.67 5.25
C VAL A 329 -3.24 -20.68 3.81
N ASP A 330 -3.38 -21.87 3.24
CA ASP A 330 -3.86 -22.03 1.87
C ASP A 330 -5.25 -21.41 1.71
N ARG A 331 -5.46 -20.75 0.57
CA ARG A 331 -6.69 -20.01 0.29
C ARG A 331 -7.93 -20.88 0.02
N TYR A 332 -7.73 -22.17 -0.22
CA TYR A 332 -8.79 -23.16 -0.38
C TYR A 332 -9.06 -23.92 0.91
N TYR A 333 -8.31 -23.64 1.99
CA TYR A 333 -8.62 -24.16 3.31
C TYR A 333 -10.04 -23.76 3.70
N PRO A 334 -10.92 -24.72 4.04
CA PRO A 334 -12.35 -24.47 4.24
C PRO A 334 -12.65 -23.86 5.62
N SER A 335 -11.96 -22.79 6.00
CA SER A 335 -12.00 -22.13 7.31
C SER A 335 -13.43 -21.86 7.81
N SER A 336 -14.28 -21.29 6.96
CA SER A 336 -15.66 -20.96 7.35
C SER A 336 -16.64 -22.13 7.29
N LYS A 337 -16.22 -23.32 6.82
CA LYS A 337 -17.08 -24.51 6.68
C LYS A 337 -16.79 -25.57 7.73
N LEU A 338 -15.61 -25.54 8.35
CA LEU A 338 -15.23 -26.46 9.41
C LEU A 338 -15.80 -25.99 10.74
N CYS A 339 -16.21 -26.94 11.59
CA CYS A 339 -16.46 -26.67 13.00
C CYS A 339 -15.13 -26.39 13.70
N SER A 340 -15.06 -25.33 14.51
CA SER A 340 -13.87 -24.99 15.29
C SER A 340 -13.85 -25.62 16.69
N THR A 341 -14.94 -26.29 17.08
CA THR A 341 -15.07 -26.95 18.38
C THR A 341 -14.04 -28.08 18.52
N PRO A 342 -13.24 -28.14 19.60
CA PRO A 342 -12.27 -29.21 19.81
C PRO A 342 -12.90 -30.61 19.70
N GLY A 343 -12.28 -31.49 18.92
CA GLY A 343 -12.75 -32.87 18.70
C GLY A 343 -13.91 -33.02 17.71
N CYS A 344 -14.37 -31.94 17.08
CA CYS A 344 -15.40 -31.99 16.05
C CYS A 344 -14.80 -31.78 14.65
N ASP A 345 -14.88 -32.79 13.81
CA ASP A 345 -14.36 -32.75 12.43
C ASP A 345 -15.43 -32.41 11.38
N TYR A 346 -16.58 -31.90 11.81
CA TYR A 346 -17.68 -31.57 10.92
C TYR A 346 -17.27 -30.50 9.89
N LYS A 347 -17.56 -30.79 8.61
CA LYS A 347 -17.37 -29.88 7.48
C LYS A 347 -18.68 -29.68 6.74
N ALA A 348 -19.20 -28.46 6.72
CA ALA A 348 -20.38 -28.11 5.95
C ALA A 348 -20.09 -28.18 4.43
N ASP A 349 -21.01 -28.79 3.66
CA ASP A 349 -20.89 -28.84 2.20
C ASP A 349 -20.95 -27.44 1.57
N LYS A 350 -21.92 -26.64 2.03
CA LYS A 350 -22.20 -25.29 1.54
C LYS A 350 -22.25 -24.31 2.69
N MET A 351 -21.56 -23.18 2.52
CA MET A 351 -21.61 -22.05 3.45
C MET A 351 -21.80 -20.74 2.65
N PRO A 352 -23.03 -20.41 2.23
CA PRO A 352 -23.34 -19.18 1.52
C PRO A 352 -23.00 -17.93 2.34
N LEU A 353 -22.59 -16.85 1.66
CA LEU A 353 -22.18 -15.59 2.32
C LEU A 353 -23.24 -14.93 3.22
N LYS A 354 -24.53 -15.25 2.99
CA LYS A 354 -25.67 -14.75 3.77
C LYS A 354 -25.78 -15.40 5.16
N ILE A 355 -25.17 -16.56 5.35
CA ILE A 355 -25.13 -17.23 6.66
C ILE A 355 -24.09 -16.50 7.51
N ARG A 356 -24.53 -16.05 8.68
CA ARG A 356 -23.70 -15.33 9.66
C ARG A 356 -23.53 -16.14 10.94
N GLU A 357 -24.58 -16.84 11.34
CA GLU A 357 -24.55 -17.79 12.44
C GLU A 357 -25.04 -19.15 11.94
N TRP A 358 -24.48 -20.23 12.50
CA TRP A 358 -24.90 -21.60 12.20
C TRP A 358 -24.62 -22.53 13.38
N THR A 359 -25.43 -23.58 13.51
CA THR A 359 -25.26 -24.61 14.54
C THR A 359 -24.63 -25.84 13.92
N CYS A 360 -23.57 -26.36 14.53
CA CYS A 360 -22.93 -27.58 14.07
C CYS A 360 -23.86 -28.79 14.29
N PRO A 361 -24.20 -29.59 13.27
CA PRO A 361 -25.10 -30.73 13.46
C PRO A 361 -24.45 -31.90 14.24
N GLN A 362 -23.11 -31.95 14.31
CA GLN A 362 -22.40 -33.01 15.03
C GLN A 362 -22.22 -32.71 16.52
N CYS A 363 -21.77 -31.50 16.88
CA CYS A 363 -21.48 -31.13 18.27
C CYS A 363 -22.45 -30.09 18.86
N GLN A 364 -23.44 -29.64 18.09
CA GLN A 364 -24.47 -28.66 18.49
C GLN A 364 -23.96 -27.28 18.92
N ALA A 365 -22.66 -27.00 18.74
CA ALA A 365 -22.10 -25.68 19.00
C ALA A 365 -22.66 -24.63 18.03
N VAL A 366 -22.99 -23.45 18.56
CA VAL A 366 -23.42 -22.29 17.77
C VAL A 366 -22.20 -21.45 17.43
N HIS A 367 -22.04 -21.12 16.16
CA HIS A 367 -20.88 -20.40 15.64
C HIS A 367 -21.29 -19.11 14.94
N ASP A 368 -20.69 -17.98 15.33
CA ASP A 368 -20.49 -16.88 14.38
C ASP A 368 -19.49 -17.34 13.30
N ARG A 369 -19.87 -17.13 12.04
CA ARG A 369 -19.13 -17.64 10.89
C ARG A 369 -17.72 -17.06 10.77
N ASP A 370 -17.55 -15.77 11.03
CA ASP A 370 -16.26 -15.09 10.84
C ASP A 370 -15.33 -15.41 12.02
N ILE A 371 -15.86 -15.48 13.26
CA ILE A 371 -15.09 -15.93 14.43
C ILE A 371 -14.65 -17.39 14.26
N ASN A 372 -15.56 -18.27 13.85
CA ASN A 372 -15.25 -19.68 13.59
C ASN A 372 -14.18 -19.83 12.50
N ALA A 373 -14.29 -19.06 11.41
CA ALA A 373 -13.26 -19.04 10.37
C ALA A 373 -11.90 -18.60 10.93
N ALA A 374 -11.85 -17.53 11.74
CA ALA A 374 -10.63 -17.05 12.37
C ALA A 374 -9.99 -18.08 13.32
N ILE A 375 -10.79 -18.80 14.11
CA ILE A 375 -10.31 -19.90 14.96
C ILE A 375 -9.71 -21.03 14.10
N ASN A 376 -10.40 -21.45 13.05
CA ASN A 376 -9.91 -22.49 12.15
C ASN A 376 -8.63 -22.09 11.42
N ILE A 377 -8.50 -20.83 11.00
CA ILE A 377 -7.28 -20.28 10.41
C ILE A 377 -6.13 -20.36 11.42
N LYS A 378 -6.35 -19.92 12.67
CA LYS A 378 -5.34 -20.02 13.74
C LYS A 378 -4.86 -21.46 13.91
N ASN A 379 -5.80 -22.40 14.04
CA ASN A 379 -5.51 -23.80 14.32
C ASN A 379 -4.71 -24.45 13.18
N GLU A 380 -5.08 -24.19 11.92
CA GLU A 380 -4.34 -24.69 10.75
C GLU A 380 -2.92 -24.13 10.65
N GLY A 381 -2.75 -22.84 10.95
CA GLY A 381 -1.42 -22.23 10.99
C GLY A 381 -0.54 -22.86 12.09
N LEU A 382 -1.08 -23.03 13.30
CA LEU A 382 -0.35 -23.66 14.40
C LEU A 382 0.01 -25.12 14.11
N ARG A 383 -0.90 -25.87 13.48
CA ARG A 383 -0.64 -27.24 13.03
C ARG A 383 0.53 -27.31 12.06
N SER A 384 0.69 -26.32 11.18
CA SER A 384 1.78 -26.25 10.20
C SER A 384 3.16 -25.99 10.83
N ILE A 385 3.21 -25.47 12.06
CA ILE A 385 4.47 -25.23 12.81
C ILE A 385 4.79 -26.37 13.78
N ALA A 386 3.79 -27.15 14.19
CA ALA A 386 4.00 -28.26 15.09
C ALA A 386 5.04 -29.24 14.50
N PRO A 387 6.10 -29.62 15.24
CA PRO A 387 7.04 -30.65 14.79
C PRO A 387 6.24 -31.92 14.47
N ALA A 388 6.51 -32.53 13.30
CA ALA A 388 5.89 -33.77 12.91
C ALA A 388 6.17 -34.85 13.98
N GLY A 389 5.20 -35.12 14.86
CA GLY A 389 5.31 -36.14 15.90
C GLY A 389 4.85 -35.77 17.32
N MET A 390 4.50 -34.52 17.63
CA MET A 390 3.92 -34.17 18.94
C MET A 390 2.46 -33.74 18.84
N LYS A 391 1.56 -34.54 19.42
CA LYS A 391 0.19 -34.13 19.75
C LYS A 391 0.26 -32.96 20.74
N GLY A 392 -0.24 -31.79 20.32
CA GLY A 392 -0.67 -30.71 21.21
C GLY A 392 0.44 -29.84 21.79
N LEU A 393 0.73 -28.72 21.14
CA LEU A 393 1.20 -27.55 21.88
C LEU A 393 -0.02 -27.02 22.67
N GLN A 394 -0.18 -27.44 23.92
CA GLN A 394 -1.14 -26.82 24.82
C GLN A 394 -0.64 -25.42 25.16
N LEU A 395 -1.05 -24.43 24.36
CA LEU A 395 -1.19 -23.08 24.87
C LEU A 395 -2.32 -23.16 25.90
N ARG A 396 -2.02 -22.84 27.17
CA ARG A 396 -3.03 -22.83 28.23
C ARG A 396 -4.12 -21.85 27.84
N ASP A 397 -5.29 -22.36 27.48
CA ASP A 397 -6.53 -21.59 27.47
C ASP A 397 -6.84 -21.24 28.92
N SER A 398 -6.57 -20.01 29.32
CA SER A 398 -7.11 -19.47 30.56
C SER A 398 -8.59 -19.12 30.35
N ALA A 399 -9.42 -20.15 30.25
CA ALA A 399 -10.85 -20.07 30.53
C ALA A 399 -11.05 -20.67 31.93
N SER A 400 -11.18 -19.81 32.94
CA SER A 400 -11.88 -20.19 34.17
C SER A 400 -13.08 -19.27 34.30
N GLU A 401 -14.21 -19.93 34.52
CA GLU A 401 -15.54 -19.41 34.59
C GLU A 401 -15.68 -18.36 35.69
N GLY A 402 -16.43 -17.32 35.39
CA GLY A 402 -16.81 -16.28 36.32
C GLY A 402 -17.95 -15.50 35.71
N VAL A 403 -19.17 -16.04 35.89
CA VAL A 403 -20.41 -15.31 35.63
C VAL A 403 -20.41 -14.08 36.54
N TYR A 404 -20.04 -12.93 35.98
CA TYR A 404 -20.39 -11.63 36.53
C TYR A 404 -21.17 -10.87 35.47
N SER A 405 -22.49 -10.81 35.68
CA SER A 405 -23.34 -9.80 35.08
C SER A 405 -22.85 -8.43 35.55
N MET A 406 -22.07 -7.75 34.72
CA MET A 406 -21.90 -6.30 34.84
C MET A 406 -22.60 -5.65 33.65
N THR A 407 -23.77 -5.10 33.94
CA THR A 407 -24.41 -4.05 33.15
C THR A 407 -23.47 -2.85 33.08
N VAL A 408 -22.61 -2.82 32.07
CA VAL A 408 -21.82 -1.63 31.74
C VAL A 408 -22.67 -0.77 30.82
N SER A 409 -23.30 0.26 31.38
CA SER A 409 -23.94 1.34 30.62
C SER A 409 -22.97 1.88 29.55
N PRO A 410 -23.47 2.29 28.38
CA PRO A 410 -22.64 2.81 27.31
C PRO A 410 -22.00 4.13 27.75
N ARG A 411 -20.75 4.08 28.23
CA ARG A 411 -19.92 5.28 28.28
C ARG A 411 -19.57 5.61 26.84
N ASN A 412 -20.17 6.70 26.35
CA ASN A 412 -19.82 7.40 25.13
C ASN A 412 -18.30 7.57 25.07
N TYR A 413 -17.63 6.73 24.29
CA TYR A 413 -16.28 7.02 23.84
C TYR A 413 -16.38 7.90 22.61
N ASP A 414 -16.00 9.15 22.81
CA ASP A 414 -15.82 10.15 21.79
C ASP A 414 -15.15 9.57 20.54
N GLN A 415 -15.80 9.84 19.42
CA GLN A 415 -15.24 9.63 18.09
C GLN A 415 -13.85 10.27 18.02
N PRO A 416 -12.82 9.63 17.43
CA PRO A 416 -11.64 10.36 17.03
C PRO A 416 -11.97 11.24 15.81
N ASN A 417 -12.63 12.37 16.08
CA ASN A 417 -12.71 13.53 15.21
C ASN A 417 -11.38 14.28 15.26
N SER A 418 -10.33 13.71 14.68
CA SER A 418 -9.11 14.46 14.35
C SER A 418 -8.84 14.40 12.85
N CYS A 419 -9.87 14.76 12.08
CA CYS A 419 -9.66 15.13 10.69
C CYS A 419 -10.61 16.23 10.21
N GLN A 420 -11.49 16.78 11.05
CA GLN A 420 -12.14 18.04 10.70
C GLN A 420 -11.25 19.21 11.13
N GLU A 421 -11.33 20.28 10.36
CA GLU A 421 -10.63 21.55 10.56
C GLU A 421 -9.14 21.60 10.23
N ARG A 422 -8.85 21.89 8.95
CA ARG A 422 -8.21 23.14 8.52
C ARG A 422 -8.29 23.22 6.97
N LEU A 423 -8.77 24.37 6.48
CA LEU A 423 -9.20 24.71 5.12
C LEU A 423 -8.13 24.47 4.02
#